data_AF-A0A3D4GUD3-F1
#
_entry.id   AF-A0A3D4GUD3-F1
#
_cell.length_a   1.000
_cell.length_b   1.000
_cell.length_c   1.000
_cell.angle_alpha   90.00
_cell.angle_beta   90.00
_cell.angle_gamma   90.00
#
_symmetry.space_group_name_H-M   'P 1'
#
loop_
_entity.id
_entity.type
_entity.pdbx_description
1 polymer ?
#
loop_
_entity_poly.entity_id
_entity_poly.type
_entity_poly.pdbx_seq_one_letter_code
_entity_poly.pdbx_strand_id
1 'polypeptide(L)'
;MGQEGPVDNLLRLVEFPNVFVKISGTWAVSEEPYPYCDTHNAVRQIYDAFGPERLMWGTDWPLVENKCGYTGAMNLVGKELDFLTDEDREWIFAGTVLKLWPFDSRSQYISSREGV
;
A
#
# COMPACT_ATOMS: atom_id res chain seq x y z
N MET A 1 23.22 -21.37 -4.50
CA MET A 1 22.67 -20.25 -3.71
C MET A 1 21.89 -19.41 -4.69
N GLY A 2 20.56 -19.52 -4.71
CA GLY A 2 19.72 -18.77 -5.65
C GLY A 2 19.84 -17.28 -5.34
N GLN A 3 19.93 -16.43 -6.36
CA GLN A 3 19.87 -14.98 -6.15
C GLN A 3 18.55 -14.65 -5.46
N GLU A 4 18.63 -13.98 -4.31
CA GLU A 4 17.49 -13.47 -3.57
C GLU A 4 16.82 -12.36 -4.39
N GLY A 5 15.51 -12.46 -4.59
CA GLY A 5 14.74 -11.48 -5.33
C GLY A 5 14.52 -10.21 -4.50
N PRO A 6 14.19 -9.06 -5.13
CA PRO A 6 13.86 -7.83 -4.41
C PRO A 6 12.77 -8.00 -3.33
N VAL A 7 11.81 -8.90 -3.56
CA VAL A 7 10.74 -9.21 -2.60
C VAL A 7 11.30 -9.91 -1.35
N ASP A 8 12.26 -10.82 -1.48
CA ASP A 8 12.83 -11.56 -0.34
C ASP A 8 13.47 -10.62 0.70
N ASN A 9 14.13 -9.57 0.23
CA ASN A 9 14.72 -8.55 1.10
C ASN A 9 13.64 -7.76 1.86
N LEU A 10 12.51 -7.46 1.22
CA LEU A 10 11.36 -6.81 1.86
C LEU A 10 10.71 -7.74 2.90
N LEU A 11 10.56 -9.02 2.58
CA LEU A 11 9.94 -10.00 3.48
C LEU A 11 10.73 -10.19 4.79
N ARG A 12 12.06 -10.03 4.78
CA ARG A 12 12.87 -10.04 6.01
C ARG A 12 12.46 -8.96 7.00
N LEU A 13 11.95 -7.82 6.53
CA LEU A 13 11.55 -6.72 7.40
C LEU A 13 10.28 -7.02 8.21
N VAL A 14 9.61 -8.15 7.96
CA VAL A 14 8.41 -8.57 8.69
C VAL A 14 8.64 -8.74 10.21
N GLU A 15 9.89 -9.04 10.61
CA GLU A 15 10.29 -9.21 12.01
C GLU A 15 10.17 -7.93 12.84
N PHE A 16 10.14 -6.76 12.17
CA PHE A 16 10.00 -5.47 12.82
C PHE A 16 8.52 -5.08 12.92
N PRO A 17 7.92 -5.03 14.12
CA PRO A 17 6.48 -4.78 14.27
C PRO A 17 6.07 -3.36 13.89
N ASN A 18 7.03 -2.44 13.75
CA ASN A 18 6.83 -1.04 13.37
C ASN A 18 7.11 -0.76 11.87
N VAL A 19 7.32 -1.79 11.06
CA VAL A 19 7.47 -1.66 9.60
C VAL A 19 6.16 -1.97 8.90
N PHE A 20 5.81 -1.09 7.95
CA PHE A 20 4.59 -1.15 7.16
C PHE A 20 4.94 -1.03 5.68
N VAL A 21 4.12 -1.63 4.80
CA VAL A 21 4.36 -1.62 3.37
C VAL A 21 3.22 -0.91 2.65
N LYS A 22 3.55 -0.13 1.63
CA LYS A 22 2.58 0.56 0.80
C LYS A 22 2.54 -0.06 -0.60
N ILE A 23 1.36 -0.51 -1.03
CA ILE A 23 1.09 -0.91 -2.41
C ILE A 23 0.83 0.36 -3.23
N SER A 24 1.78 0.71 -4.08
CA SER A 24 1.80 1.96 -4.86
C SER A 24 2.76 1.79 -6.03
N GLY A 25 2.47 2.39 -7.17
CA GLY A 25 3.43 2.45 -8.29
C GLY A 25 3.81 1.10 -8.91
N THR A 26 2.91 0.11 -8.93
CA THR A 26 3.19 -1.26 -9.45
C THR A 26 3.70 -1.28 -10.89
N TRP A 27 3.32 -0.31 -11.73
CA TRP A 27 3.86 -0.15 -13.08
C TRP A 27 5.38 0.06 -13.13
N ALA A 28 6.02 0.47 -12.03
CA ALA A 28 7.45 0.72 -12.00
C ALA A 28 8.27 -0.59 -11.94
N VAL A 29 7.63 -1.68 -11.54
CA VAL A 29 8.25 -3.01 -11.39
C VAL A 29 7.60 -4.09 -12.26
N SER A 30 6.56 -3.73 -13.02
CA SER A 30 5.87 -4.60 -13.96
C SER A 30 6.48 -4.51 -15.36
N GLU A 31 6.57 -5.64 -16.03
CA GLU A 31 6.90 -5.76 -17.45
C GLU A 31 5.63 -5.96 -18.32
N GLU A 32 4.47 -6.11 -17.68
CA GLU A 32 3.17 -6.31 -18.35
C GLU A 32 2.33 -5.02 -18.39
N PRO A 33 1.39 -4.90 -19.35
CA PRO A 33 0.39 -3.84 -19.31
C PRO A 33 -0.53 -3.98 -18.07
N TYR A 34 -1.26 -2.91 -17.74
CA TYR A 34 -2.31 -2.96 -16.72
C TYR A 34 -3.26 -4.15 -17.01
N PRO A 35 -3.61 -4.99 -16.00
CA PRO A 35 -3.50 -4.74 -14.56
C PRO A 35 -2.20 -5.24 -13.90
N TYR A 36 -1.09 -5.36 -14.63
CA TYR A 36 0.24 -5.67 -14.06
C TYR A 36 0.26 -7.05 -13.37
N CYS A 37 -0.30 -8.08 -14.03
CA CYS A 37 -0.54 -9.40 -13.44
C CYS A 37 0.74 -10.08 -12.94
N ASP A 38 1.85 -9.84 -13.61
CA ASP A 38 3.20 -10.27 -13.21
C ASP A 38 3.60 -9.80 -11.79
N THR A 39 3.03 -8.70 -11.28
CA THR A 39 3.29 -8.20 -9.92
C THR A 39 2.39 -8.81 -8.85
N HIS A 40 1.27 -9.44 -9.21
CA HIS A 40 0.25 -9.86 -8.24
C HIS A 40 0.77 -10.90 -7.25
N ASN A 41 1.62 -11.82 -7.72
CA ASN A 41 2.25 -12.82 -6.86
C ASN A 41 3.17 -12.18 -5.81
N ALA A 42 3.94 -11.16 -6.18
CA ALA A 42 4.77 -10.42 -5.23
C ALA A 42 3.92 -9.70 -4.17
N VAL A 43 2.80 -9.09 -4.58
CA VAL A 43 1.86 -8.45 -3.64
C VAL A 43 1.24 -9.49 -2.71
N ARG A 44 0.89 -10.70 -3.20
CA ARG A 44 0.40 -11.79 -2.38
C ARG A 44 1.42 -12.24 -1.33
N GLN A 45 2.68 -12.42 -1.71
CA GLN A 45 3.75 -12.78 -0.76
C GLN A 45 3.92 -11.74 0.35
N ILE A 46 3.85 -10.45 -0.01
CA ILE A 46 3.89 -9.34 0.94
C ILE A 46 2.66 -9.36 1.85
N TYR A 47 1.47 -9.60 1.29
CA TYR A 47 0.23 -9.76 2.05
C TYR A 47 0.30 -10.92 3.05
N ASP A 48 0.73 -12.10 2.62
CA ASP A 48 0.82 -13.29 3.47
C ASP A 48 1.80 -13.07 4.66
N ALA A 49 2.84 -12.26 4.46
CA ALA A 49 3.83 -11.98 5.50
C ALA A 49 3.42 -10.83 6.44
N PHE A 50 3.00 -9.70 5.87
CA PHE A 50 2.72 -8.49 6.65
C PHE A 50 1.31 -8.50 7.25
N GLY A 51 0.34 -9.09 6.56
CA GLY A 51 -1.07 -9.00 6.86
C GLY A 51 -1.68 -7.64 6.50
N PRO A 52 -3.01 -7.57 6.30
CA PRO A 52 -3.71 -6.37 5.83
C PRO A 52 -3.51 -5.16 6.77
N GLU A 53 -3.44 -5.38 8.08
CA GLU A 53 -3.22 -4.34 9.09
C GLU A 53 -1.83 -3.68 9.04
N ARG A 54 -0.90 -4.23 8.26
CA ARG A 54 0.43 -3.62 8.02
C ARG A 54 0.62 -3.16 6.57
N LEU A 55 -0.43 -3.24 5.76
CA LEU A 55 -0.44 -2.79 4.38
C LEU A 55 -1.26 -1.50 4.21
N MET A 56 -0.78 -0.64 3.32
CA MET A 56 -1.43 0.62 2.93
C MET A 56 -1.49 0.74 1.42
N TRP A 57 -2.42 1.54 0.89
CA TRP A 57 -2.49 1.89 -0.52
C TRP A 57 -2.02 3.32 -0.79
N GLY A 58 -1.46 3.56 -1.98
CA GLY A 58 -1.16 4.90 -2.48
C GLY A 58 -1.25 4.98 -4.00
N THR A 59 -1.61 6.17 -4.51
CA THR A 59 -1.75 6.40 -5.95
C THR A 59 -0.43 6.47 -6.68
N ASP A 60 0.64 6.94 -6.03
CA ASP A 60 1.89 7.38 -6.66
C ASP A 60 1.70 8.57 -7.63
N TRP A 61 0.90 9.55 -7.21
CA TRP A 61 0.81 10.85 -7.89
C TRP A 61 2.17 11.57 -7.87
N PRO A 62 2.61 12.22 -8.97
CA PRO A 62 1.87 12.51 -10.21
C PRO A 62 1.96 11.44 -11.29
N LEU A 63 2.80 10.43 -11.14
CA LEU A 63 3.10 9.46 -12.20
C LEU A 63 1.89 8.65 -12.62
N VAL A 64 0.98 8.37 -11.69
CA VAL A 64 -0.28 7.64 -11.93
C VAL A 64 -1.10 8.20 -13.10
N GLU A 65 -1.06 9.51 -13.34
CA GLU A 65 -1.83 10.18 -14.40
C GLU A 65 -1.41 9.72 -15.80
N ASN A 66 -0.13 9.40 -15.97
CA ASN A 66 0.44 8.93 -17.25
C ASN A 66 0.56 7.40 -17.33
N LYS A 67 -0.06 6.67 -16.39
CA LYS A 67 0.01 5.21 -16.28
C LYS A 67 -1.38 4.60 -16.38
N CYS A 68 -1.92 4.02 -15.31
CA CYS A 68 -3.27 3.46 -15.29
C CYS A 68 -4.36 4.45 -14.84
N GLY A 69 -3.99 5.68 -14.49
CA GLY A 69 -4.89 6.68 -13.91
C GLY A 69 -5.37 6.31 -12.52
N TYR A 70 -6.05 7.24 -11.85
CA TYR A 70 -6.56 7.03 -10.48
C TYR A 70 -7.52 5.84 -10.39
N THR A 71 -8.41 5.66 -11.38
CA THR A 71 -9.35 4.55 -11.41
C THR A 71 -8.65 3.21 -11.56
N GLY A 72 -7.62 3.10 -12.40
CA GLY A 72 -6.84 1.88 -12.53
C GLY A 72 -6.06 1.57 -11.25
N ALA A 73 -5.38 2.57 -10.67
CA ALA A 73 -4.65 2.39 -9.41
C ALA A 73 -5.55 1.95 -8.24
N MET A 74 -6.79 2.48 -8.18
CA MET A 74 -7.80 2.08 -7.20
C MET A 74 -8.31 0.66 -7.47
N ASN A 75 -8.65 0.34 -8.72
CA ASN A 75 -9.19 -0.98 -9.09
C ASN A 75 -8.15 -2.09 -8.92
N LEU A 76 -6.85 -1.81 -9.06
CA LEU A 76 -5.81 -2.81 -8.86
C LEU A 76 -5.97 -3.51 -7.50
N VAL A 77 -6.02 -2.75 -6.41
CA VAL A 77 -6.23 -3.29 -5.06
C VAL A 77 -7.72 -3.58 -4.79
N GLY A 78 -8.61 -2.74 -5.30
CA GLY A 78 -10.05 -2.86 -5.04
C GLY A 78 -10.74 -4.02 -5.75
N LYS A 79 -10.16 -4.57 -6.83
CA LYS A 79 -10.82 -5.55 -7.70
C LYS A 79 -9.89 -6.62 -8.28
N GLU A 80 -8.70 -6.23 -8.76
CA GLU A 80 -7.85 -7.15 -9.53
C GLU A 80 -7.10 -8.16 -8.63
N LEU A 81 -6.79 -7.79 -7.39
CA LEU A 81 -6.20 -8.71 -6.40
C LEU A 81 -7.30 -9.57 -5.75
N ASP A 82 -7.53 -10.74 -6.36
CA ASP A 82 -8.62 -11.67 -6.03
C ASP A 82 -8.58 -12.29 -4.62
N PHE A 83 -7.42 -12.25 -3.98
CA PHE A 83 -7.20 -12.83 -2.66
C PHE A 83 -7.51 -11.92 -1.50
N LEU A 84 -7.76 -10.64 -1.77
CA LEU A 84 -8.19 -9.70 -0.75
C LEU A 84 -9.68 -9.88 -0.49
N THR A 85 -10.04 -9.98 0.78
CA THR A 85 -11.43 -9.85 1.24
C THR A 85 -11.82 -8.37 1.31
N ASP A 86 -13.11 -8.10 1.53
CA ASP A 86 -13.57 -6.72 1.72
C ASP A 86 -12.99 -6.09 3.00
N GLU A 87 -12.82 -6.89 4.06
CA GLU A 87 -12.16 -6.46 5.30
C GLU A 87 -10.68 -6.11 5.06
N ASP A 88 -9.97 -6.92 4.27
CA ASP A 88 -8.57 -6.61 3.91
C ASP A 88 -8.47 -5.28 3.15
N ARG A 89 -9.43 -5.01 2.25
CA ARG A 89 -9.49 -3.75 1.50
C ARG A 89 -9.75 -2.57 2.43
N GLU A 90 -10.62 -2.70 3.43
CA GLU A 90 -10.86 -1.65 4.43
C GLU A 90 -9.59 -1.28 5.20
N TRP A 91 -8.80 -2.28 5.61
CA TRP A 91 -7.50 -2.06 6.23
C TRP A 91 -6.52 -1.35 5.29
N ILE A 92 -6.36 -1.88 4.08
CA ILE A 92 -5.37 -1.40 3.11
C ILE A 92 -5.68 0.02 2.64
N PHE A 93 -6.96 0.36 2.42
CA PHE A 93 -7.35 1.70 1.97
C PHE A 93 -7.41 2.74 3.09
N ALA A 94 -7.68 2.35 4.34
CA ALA A 94 -7.90 3.31 5.41
C ALA A 94 -7.41 2.84 6.79
N GLY A 95 -7.81 1.64 7.23
CA GLY A 95 -7.60 1.22 8.62
C GLY A 95 -6.15 1.31 9.09
N THR A 96 -5.20 0.86 8.27
CA THR A 96 -3.77 0.83 8.62
C THR A 96 -3.21 2.24 8.81
N VAL A 97 -3.50 3.16 7.88
CA VAL A 97 -2.99 4.54 7.99
C VAL A 97 -3.63 5.30 9.15
N LEU A 98 -4.91 5.04 9.45
CA LEU A 98 -5.64 5.65 10.56
C LEU A 98 -5.09 5.25 11.94
N LYS A 99 -4.51 4.04 12.07
CA LYS A 99 -3.81 3.61 13.30
C LYS A 99 -2.47 4.34 13.50
N LEU A 100 -1.81 4.72 12.41
CA LEU A 100 -0.43 5.23 12.43
C LEU A 100 -0.35 6.75 12.49
N TRP A 101 -1.18 7.44 11.70
CA TRP A 101 -1.13 8.88 11.62
C TRP A 101 -2.07 9.51 12.63
N PRO A 102 -1.62 10.53 13.38
CA PRO A 102 -2.45 11.23 14.34
C PRO A 102 -3.35 12.22 13.60
N PHE A 103 -4.31 11.73 12.81
CA PHE A 103 -5.18 12.59 12.01
C PHE A 103 -6.03 13.54 12.87
N ASP A 104 -6.34 13.11 14.10
CA ASP A 104 -7.18 13.83 15.08
C ASP A 104 -6.40 14.87 15.92
N SER A 105 -5.07 14.80 15.95
CA SER A 105 -4.26 15.76 16.73
C SER A 105 -4.23 17.17 16.12
N ARG A 106 -4.76 17.35 14.91
CA ARG A 106 -4.88 18.67 14.25
C ARG A 106 -5.93 19.58 14.88
N SER A 107 -6.89 19.06 15.65
CA SER A 107 -7.86 19.90 16.38
C SER A 107 -7.18 20.71 17.50
N GLN A 108 -6.07 20.19 18.05
CA GLN A 108 -5.32 20.86 19.12
C GLN A 108 -4.33 21.91 18.59
N TYR A 109 -3.79 21.72 17.38
CA TYR A 109 -2.81 22.65 16.79
C TYR A 109 -3.46 23.93 16.24
N ILE A 110 -4.66 23.84 15.64
CA ILE A 110 -5.38 25.02 15.11
C ILE A 110 -5.94 25.88 16.25
N SER A 111 -6.49 25.26 17.30
CA SER A 111 -7.00 25.98 18.48
C SER A 111 -5.92 26.78 19.21
N SER A 112 -4.65 26.35 19.14
CA SER A 112 -3.52 27.04 19.78
C SER A 112 -3.02 28.30 19.06
N ARG A 113 -3.51 28.59 17.84
CA ARG A 113 -3.06 29.72 17.00
C ARG A 113 -4.00 30.92 16.95
N GLU A 114 -5.24 30.79 17.43
CA GLU A 114 -6.23 31.89 17.51
C GLU A 114 -6.04 32.76 18.78
N GLY A 115 -4.86 32.72 19.40
CA GLY A 115 -4.56 33.36 20.69
C GLY A 115 -3.40 34.35 20.66
N VAL A 116 -3.18 35.07 19.56
CA VAL A 116 -2.28 36.25 19.50
C VAL A 116 -2.97 37.40 18.77
#